data_AF-A0A3N2DQL5-F1
#
_entry.id   AF-A0A3N2DQL5-F1
#
_cell.length_a   1.000
_cell.length_b   1.000
_cell.length_c   1.000
_cell.angle_alpha   90.00
_cell.angle_beta   90.00
_cell.angle_gamma   90.00
#
_symmetry.space_group_name_H-M   'P 1'
#
loop_
_entity.id
_entity.type
_entity.pdbx_description
1 polymer ?
#
loop_
_entity_poly.entity_id
_entity_poly.type
_entity_poly.pdbx_seq_one_letter_code
_entity_poly.pdbx_strand_id
1 'polypeptide(L)'
;MSESSVTKLNATEARQLGAYLRSKRAPSGSLSLNGLKGYLFAVCACPQSTPSEQWLPAIFAGEMPSFADKDQTILPLIDQLMRHTQQEVNNAEYKLPANCSFKKDDIESNFLAGSALHEWSAGFTLALQANIESWRSFADSDAELKQELLSLWSYLTFFGNREAAAQSAKDNKAEDFARFAYETRQQLTTVIKQYAAHAVQRQGQSTTAENQSVENTDEGLDAVDKLLARAAQASSSAEVVELATEALAIDPERVDTLLLLARYTAKNVTDYITKLRVAVITGEKNLGDAFFDQHSGNFGSQTQSLDYLEALSSLANAYIMDKQIEEGIATYERCLSLNNDDQHANRYSLINLYLGQQAIDKAEQLLGRYPDDDSAFFNYSRTLLSFMRHGNNSDSRKLKKAAIKSNKYVAKYLSGRNKVAKQIPQQFTRGDRDEAMIYCFETQSTWRKAAGSIPWLLKK
;
A
#
# COMPACT_ATOMS: atom_id res chain seq x y z
N MET A 1 23.66 -4.59 29.12
CA MET A 1 24.15 -5.75 28.34
C MET A 1 24.89 -5.17 27.13
N SER A 2 26.06 -5.69 26.79
CA SER A 2 26.91 -5.15 25.71
C SER A 2 26.15 -5.08 24.38
N GLU A 3 25.98 -3.89 23.81
CA GLU A 3 25.51 -3.72 22.44
C GLU A 3 26.43 -4.53 21.52
N SER A 4 25.92 -5.64 20.99
CA SER A 4 26.58 -6.33 19.89
C SER A 4 26.62 -5.34 18.73
N SER A 5 27.82 -4.95 18.30
CA SER A 5 27.98 -4.08 17.15
C SER A 5 27.31 -4.72 15.94
N VAL A 6 26.30 -4.06 15.39
CA VAL A 6 25.60 -4.56 14.20
C VAL A 6 26.63 -4.66 13.08
N THR A 7 26.89 -5.87 12.63
CA THR A 7 27.99 -6.12 11.70
C THR A 7 27.55 -5.82 10.28
N LYS A 8 28.24 -4.88 9.62
CA LYS A 8 28.06 -4.56 8.19
C LYS A 8 28.28 -5.80 7.32
N LEU A 9 27.52 -5.94 6.23
CA LEU A 9 27.80 -6.95 5.22
C LEU A 9 29.24 -6.80 4.69
N ASN A 10 30.01 -7.89 4.73
CA ASN A 10 31.32 -7.93 4.10
C ASN A 10 31.20 -8.05 2.56
N ALA A 11 32.33 -7.96 1.85
CA ALA A 11 32.32 -7.96 0.39
C ALA A 11 31.79 -9.27 -0.22
N THR A 12 32.01 -10.41 0.43
CA THR A 12 31.55 -11.73 -0.01
C THR A 12 30.04 -11.85 0.17
N GLU A 13 29.53 -11.46 1.33
CA GLU A 13 28.10 -11.42 1.67
C GLU A 13 27.32 -10.49 0.74
N ALA A 14 27.83 -9.27 0.51
CA ALA A 14 27.23 -8.33 -0.43
C ALA A 14 27.22 -8.87 -1.87
N ARG A 15 28.27 -9.57 -2.28
CA ARG A 15 28.34 -10.23 -3.59
C ARG A 15 27.34 -11.38 -3.69
N GLN A 16 27.20 -12.18 -2.64
CA GLN A 16 26.25 -13.29 -2.58
C GLN A 16 24.80 -12.79 -2.69
N LEU A 17 24.41 -11.83 -1.85
CA LEU A 17 23.09 -11.23 -1.86
C LEU A 17 22.79 -10.60 -3.23
N GLY A 18 23.71 -9.78 -3.74
CA GLY A 18 23.56 -9.14 -5.04
C GLY A 18 23.49 -10.13 -6.21
N ALA A 19 24.21 -11.26 -6.14
CA ALA A 19 24.16 -12.31 -7.15
C ALA A 19 22.82 -13.05 -7.14
N TYR A 20 22.28 -13.35 -5.96
CA TYR A 20 20.96 -13.97 -5.84
C TYR A 20 19.86 -13.08 -6.39
N LEU A 21 19.81 -11.81 -5.98
CA LEU A 21 18.80 -10.84 -6.40
C LEU A 21 18.74 -10.62 -7.92
N ARG A 22 19.87 -10.79 -8.62
CA ARG A 22 19.94 -10.72 -10.10
C ARG A 22 19.77 -12.06 -10.80
N SER A 23 19.74 -13.16 -10.06
CA SER A 23 19.67 -14.49 -10.64
C SER A 23 18.25 -14.84 -11.06
N LYS A 24 18.12 -15.85 -11.93
CA LYS A 24 16.82 -16.44 -12.29
C LYS A 24 16.10 -17.12 -11.11
N ARG A 25 16.76 -17.26 -9.95
CA ARG A 25 16.17 -17.86 -8.74
C ARG A 25 15.39 -16.83 -7.91
N ALA A 26 15.73 -15.55 -8.03
CA ALA A 26 14.92 -14.48 -7.48
C ALA A 26 13.76 -14.17 -8.45
N PRO A 27 12.57 -13.77 -7.95
CA PRO A 27 11.46 -13.40 -8.82
C PRO A 27 11.83 -12.27 -9.78
N SER A 28 11.26 -12.31 -10.99
CA SER A 28 11.52 -11.29 -12.00
C SER A 28 11.01 -9.92 -11.53
N GLY A 29 11.91 -8.93 -11.49
CA GLY A 29 11.62 -7.61 -10.94
C GLY A 29 12.12 -7.39 -9.51
N SER A 30 12.77 -8.39 -8.89
CA SER A 30 13.44 -8.21 -7.61
C SER A 30 14.42 -7.03 -7.64
N LEU A 31 14.54 -6.33 -6.52
CA LEU A 31 15.43 -5.19 -6.40
C LEU A 31 16.89 -5.59 -6.64
N SER A 32 17.66 -4.72 -7.30
CA SER A 32 19.12 -4.85 -7.30
C SER A 32 19.67 -4.62 -5.87
N LEU A 33 20.93 -4.96 -5.62
CA LEU A 33 21.55 -4.64 -4.33
C LEU A 33 21.54 -3.11 -4.03
N ASN A 34 21.68 -2.26 -5.05
CA ASN A 34 21.61 -0.80 -4.84
C ASN A 34 20.15 -0.36 -4.59
N GLY A 35 19.20 -0.95 -5.32
CA GLY A 35 17.78 -0.72 -5.07
C GLY A 35 17.35 -1.15 -3.67
N LEU A 36 17.80 -2.33 -3.21
CA LEU A 36 17.58 -2.79 -1.85
C LEU A 36 18.14 -1.81 -0.80
N LYS A 37 19.33 -1.25 -1.02
CA LYS A 37 19.92 -0.26 -0.11
C LYS A 37 19.12 1.05 -0.04
N GLY A 38 18.61 1.54 -1.18
CA GLY A 38 17.74 2.73 -1.21
C GLY A 38 16.38 2.46 -0.57
N TYR A 39 15.82 1.27 -0.84
CA TYR A 39 14.58 0.79 -0.25
C TYR A 39 14.68 0.69 1.27
N LEU A 40 15.69 -0.02 1.79
CA LEU A 40 15.90 -0.16 3.23
C LEU A 40 16.21 1.17 3.92
N PHE A 41 16.93 2.09 3.27
CA PHE A 41 17.13 3.44 3.81
C PHE A 41 15.78 4.16 4.04
N ALA A 42 14.88 4.11 3.07
CA ALA A 42 13.54 4.70 3.20
C ALA A 42 12.68 4.00 4.25
N VAL A 43 12.75 2.66 4.35
CA VAL A 43 12.05 1.88 5.39
C VAL A 43 12.58 2.24 6.78
N CYS A 44 13.91 2.23 6.99
CA CYS A 44 14.53 2.56 8.27
C CYS A 44 14.34 4.03 8.70
N ALA A 45 14.17 4.92 7.74
CA ALA A 45 13.89 6.34 7.98
C ALA A 45 12.39 6.64 8.10
N CYS A 46 11.50 5.65 7.94
CA CYS A 46 10.06 5.86 8.06
C CYS A 46 9.70 6.28 9.49
N PRO A 47 8.81 7.28 9.69
CA PRO A 47 8.45 7.72 11.03
C PRO A 47 7.66 6.69 11.84
N GLN A 48 6.99 5.75 11.15
CA GLN A 48 6.26 4.65 11.76
C GLN A 48 6.94 3.34 11.37
N SER A 49 7.12 2.45 12.34
CA SER A 49 7.69 1.12 12.11
C SER A 49 6.82 0.35 11.11
N THR A 50 7.43 -0.12 10.03
CA THR A 50 6.75 -0.92 9.02
C THR A 50 6.99 -2.41 9.30
N PRO A 51 5.96 -3.23 9.51
CA PRO A 51 6.09 -4.67 9.73
C PRO A 51 6.82 -5.36 8.57
N SER A 52 7.60 -6.40 8.86
CA SER A 52 8.40 -7.11 7.84
C SER A 52 7.55 -7.63 6.69
N GLU A 53 6.32 -8.04 6.95
CA GLU A 53 5.39 -8.57 5.97
C GLU A 53 4.91 -7.53 4.95
N GLN A 54 4.93 -6.25 5.31
CA GLN A 54 4.54 -5.16 4.42
C GLN A 54 5.70 -4.78 3.49
N TRP A 55 6.94 -4.79 3.98
CA TRP A 55 8.09 -4.31 3.20
C TRP A 55 8.93 -5.42 2.55
N LEU A 56 8.99 -6.63 3.13
CA LEU A 56 9.87 -7.72 2.68
C LEU A 56 9.44 -8.30 1.32
N PRO A 57 8.14 -8.53 1.02
CA PRO A 57 7.73 -9.03 -0.30
C PRO A 57 8.09 -8.07 -1.43
N ALA A 58 8.06 -6.75 -1.19
CA ALA A 58 8.39 -5.74 -2.21
C ALA A 58 9.82 -5.86 -2.74
N ILE A 59 10.76 -6.37 -1.94
CA ILE A 59 12.14 -6.66 -2.38
C ILE A 59 12.15 -7.67 -3.53
N PHE A 60 11.21 -8.61 -3.52
CA PHE A 60 11.09 -9.70 -4.47
C PHE A 60 9.95 -9.50 -5.46
N ALA A 61 9.64 -8.24 -5.80
CA ALA A 61 8.52 -7.91 -6.68
C ALA A 61 7.18 -8.46 -6.12
N GLY A 62 6.89 -8.17 -4.86
CA GLY A 62 5.59 -8.39 -4.22
C GLY A 62 5.27 -9.83 -3.83
N GLU A 63 6.12 -10.81 -4.17
CA GLU A 63 5.90 -12.22 -3.82
C GLU A 63 7.17 -12.83 -3.24
N MET A 64 7.04 -13.49 -2.09
CA MET A 64 8.17 -14.14 -1.42
C MET A 64 8.63 -15.38 -2.21
N PRO A 65 9.93 -15.50 -2.54
CA PRO A 65 10.43 -16.68 -3.20
C PRO A 65 10.52 -17.87 -2.24
N SER A 66 10.32 -19.07 -2.78
CA SER A 66 10.74 -20.30 -2.10
C SER A 66 12.25 -20.43 -2.19
N PHE A 67 12.96 -20.28 -1.06
CA PHE A 67 14.41 -20.43 -1.02
C PHE A 67 14.81 -21.90 -1.09
N ALA A 68 15.70 -22.24 -2.03
CA ALA A 68 16.39 -23.53 -2.01
C ALA A 68 17.40 -23.57 -0.85
N ASP A 69 17.83 -24.76 -0.42
CA ASP A 69 18.78 -24.92 0.71
C ASP A 69 20.03 -24.03 0.59
N LYS A 70 20.58 -23.91 -0.63
CA LYS A 70 21.76 -23.07 -0.92
C LYS A 70 21.51 -21.55 -0.83
N ASP A 71 20.25 -21.12 -0.80
CA ASP A 71 19.83 -19.72 -0.77
C ASP A 71 19.16 -19.36 0.58
N GLN A 72 19.18 -20.26 1.59
CA GLN A 72 18.60 -19.99 2.92
C GLN A 72 19.24 -18.79 3.65
N THR A 73 20.47 -18.43 3.29
CA THR A 73 21.17 -17.28 3.88
C THR A 73 20.68 -15.93 3.36
N ILE A 74 19.83 -15.88 2.32
CA ILE A 74 19.43 -14.59 1.71
C ILE A 74 18.62 -13.72 2.66
N LEU A 75 17.65 -14.27 3.39
CA LEU A 75 16.89 -13.50 4.38
C LEU A 75 17.78 -13.00 5.53
N PRO A 76 18.66 -13.83 6.15
CA PRO A 76 19.65 -13.34 7.11
C PRO A 76 20.53 -12.20 6.59
N LEU A 77 20.93 -12.23 5.31
CA LEU A 77 21.74 -11.17 4.71
C LEU A 77 20.95 -9.86 4.51
N ILE A 78 19.66 -9.96 4.17
CA ILE A 78 18.76 -8.79 4.07
C ILE A 78 18.54 -8.18 5.46
N ASP A 79 18.27 -9.01 6.46
CA ASP A 79 18.09 -8.62 7.85
C ASP A 79 19.35 -7.95 8.44
N GLN A 80 20.54 -8.52 8.19
CA GLN A 80 21.81 -7.89 8.55
C GLN A 80 22.01 -6.52 7.88
N LEU A 81 21.67 -6.39 6.59
CA LEU A 81 21.73 -5.11 5.89
C LEU A 81 20.72 -4.10 6.47
N MET A 82 19.52 -4.54 6.82
CA MET A 82 18.48 -3.71 7.42
C MET A 82 18.94 -3.18 8.78
N ARG A 83 19.40 -4.04 9.69
CA ARG A 83 19.88 -3.62 11.01
C ARG A 83 21.04 -2.62 10.91
N HIS A 84 21.99 -2.85 10.00
CA HIS A 84 23.09 -1.91 9.79
C HIS A 84 22.60 -0.58 9.23
N THR A 85 21.67 -0.61 8.27
CA THR A 85 21.05 0.60 7.72
C THR A 85 20.31 1.38 8.79
N GLN A 86 19.58 0.69 9.68
CA GLN A 86 18.89 1.30 10.80
C GLN A 86 19.86 1.99 11.76
N GLN A 87 20.97 1.34 12.11
CA GLN A 87 22.01 1.95 12.94
C GLN A 87 22.61 3.20 12.29
N GLU A 88 22.91 3.15 10.98
CA GLU A 88 23.43 4.31 10.24
C GLU A 88 22.41 5.46 10.16
N VAL A 89 21.11 5.16 10.05
CA VAL A 89 20.05 6.18 10.10
C VAL A 89 20.00 6.79 11.49
N ASN A 90 19.92 5.97 12.54
CA ASN A 90 19.82 6.41 13.94
C ASN A 90 21.00 7.32 14.35
N ASN A 91 22.21 7.00 13.88
CA ASN A 91 23.41 7.78 14.17
C ASN A 91 23.60 9.00 13.25
N ALA A 92 22.71 9.23 12.27
CA ALA A 92 22.88 10.21 11.20
C ALA A 92 24.18 10.02 10.38
N GLU A 93 24.60 8.77 10.22
CA GLU A 93 25.84 8.36 9.56
C GLU A 93 25.63 7.74 8.17
N TYR A 94 24.39 7.50 7.75
CA TYR A 94 24.09 6.89 6.46
C TYR A 94 24.72 7.68 5.30
N LYS A 95 25.39 6.95 4.40
CA LYS A 95 26.03 7.49 3.21
C LYS A 95 25.51 6.80 1.97
N LEU A 96 25.30 7.59 0.93
CA LEU A 96 25.00 7.06 -0.40
C LEU A 96 26.10 6.05 -0.80
N PRO A 97 25.74 4.87 -1.36
CA PRO A 97 26.74 3.88 -1.76
C PRO A 97 27.80 4.46 -2.71
N ALA A 98 29.08 4.15 -2.48
CA ALA A 98 30.20 4.74 -3.21
C ALA A 98 30.16 4.53 -4.74
N ASN A 99 29.48 3.47 -5.19
CA ASN A 99 29.27 3.15 -6.59
C ASN A 99 28.11 3.94 -7.24
N CYS A 100 27.34 4.73 -6.50
CA CYS A 100 26.33 5.65 -7.03
C CYS A 100 26.99 6.92 -7.62
N SER A 101 27.85 6.72 -8.61
CA SER A 101 28.56 7.78 -9.32
C SER A 101 27.68 8.46 -10.37
N PHE A 102 27.97 9.73 -10.65
CA PHE A 102 27.34 10.47 -11.74
C PHE A 102 28.17 10.36 -13.01
N LYS A 103 27.55 9.94 -14.11
CA LYS A 103 28.17 9.89 -15.43
C LYS A 103 27.91 11.20 -16.16
N LYS A 104 28.93 12.08 -16.21
CA LYS A 104 28.83 13.42 -16.82
C LYS A 104 28.75 13.36 -18.34
N ASP A 105 29.42 12.38 -18.95
CA ASP A 105 29.52 12.25 -20.41
C ASP A 105 28.31 11.57 -21.04
N ASP A 106 27.47 10.92 -20.22
CA ASP A 106 26.24 10.24 -20.63
C ASP A 106 25.18 10.41 -19.54
N ILE A 107 24.49 11.55 -19.60
CA ILE A 107 23.49 11.95 -18.61
C ILE A 107 22.34 10.95 -18.54
N GLU A 108 21.88 10.45 -19.69
CA GLU A 108 20.75 9.54 -19.79
C GLU A 108 21.03 8.21 -19.11
N SER A 109 22.27 7.70 -19.18
CA SER A 109 22.64 6.47 -18.49
C SER A 109 22.48 6.53 -16.96
N ASN A 110 22.43 7.72 -16.35
CA ASN A 110 22.19 7.86 -14.91
C ASN A 110 20.76 7.48 -14.50
N PHE A 111 19.83 7.36 -15.45
CA PHE A 111 18.41 7.03 -15.23
C PHE A 111 18.02 5.64 -15.77
N LEU A 112 18.98 4.83 -16.20
CA LEU A 112 18.75 3.51 -16.76
C LEU A 112 19.09 2.41 -15.75
N ALA A 113 18.42 1.26 -15.88
CA ALA A 113 18.76 0.05 -15.15
C ALA A 113 20.26 -0.30 -15.32
N GLY A 114 20.92 -0.68 -14.23
CA GLY A 114 22.37 -0.86 -14.18
C GLY A 114 23.16 0.37 -13.71
N SER A 115 22.57 1.56 -13.68
CA SER A 115 23.11 2.70 -12.92
C SER A 115 22.80 2.50 -11.44
N ALA A 116 23.83 2.44 -10.60
CA ALA A 116 23.66 2.31 -9.16
C ALA A 116 22.87 3.50 -8.57
N LEU A 117 23.04 4.69 -9.15
CA LEU A 117 22.33 5.90 -8.75
C LEU A 117 20.84 5.80 -9.07
N HIS A 118 20.50 5.35 -10.28
CA HIS A 118 19.11 5.08 -10.67
C HIS A 118 18.47 4.03 -9.76
N GLU A 119 19.16 2.89 -9.59
CA GLU A 119 18.65 1.76 -8.82
C GLU A 119 18.39 2.16 -7.37
N TRP A 120 19.31 2.89 -6.73
CA TRP A 120 19.13 3.39 -5.36
C TRP A 120 17.91 4.30 -5.25
N SER A 121 17.79 5.32 -6.12
CA SER A 121 16.64 6.23 -6.10
C SER A 121 15.31 5.53 -6.44
N ALA A 122 15.33 4.53 -7.33
CA ALA A 122 14.15 3.73 -7.65
C ALA A 122 13.71 2.87 -6.45
N GLY A 123 14.65 2.25 -5.74
CA GLY A 123 14.37 1.53 -4.51
C GLY A 123 13.84 2.44 -3.39
N PHE A 124 14.45 3.61 -3.22
CA PHE A 124 13.95 4.64 -2.29
C PHE A 124 12.50 5.05 -2.64
N THR A 125 12.23 5.30 -3.92
CA THR A 125 10.89 5.69 -4.41
C THR A 125 9.86 4.62 -4.10
N LEU A 126 10.19 3.34 -4.30
CA LEU A 126 9.29 2.23 -4.02
C LEU A 126 8.88 2.17 -2.53
N ALA A 127 9.84 2.30 -1.62
CA ALA A 127 9.56 2.34 -0.18
C ALA A 127 8.83 3.62 0.25
N LEU A 128 9.22 4.79 -0.30
CA LEU A 128 8.53 6.05 -0.02
C LEU A 128 7.06 5.96 -0.42
N GLN A 129 6.74 5.39 -1.59
CA GLN A 129 5.35 5.23 -2.04
C GLN A 129 4.53 4.34 -1.10
N ALA A 130 5.12 3.25 -0.59
CA ALA A 130 4.45 2.38 0.37
C ALA A 130 4.16 3.09 1.71
N ASN A 131 5.02 4.03 2.10
CA ASN A 131 5.00 4.66 3.42
C ASN A 131 4.67 6.16 3.40
N ILE A 132 4.17 6.69 2.28
CA ILE A 132 3.99 8.14 2.09
C ILE A 132 2.94 8.72 3.05
N GLU A 133 1.92 7.94 3.38
CA GLU A 133 0.87 8.36 4.31
C GLU A 133 1.39 8.49 5.74
N SER A 134 2.33 7.65 6.16
CA SER A 134 3.01 7.80 7.45
C SER A 134 3.74 9.14 7.54
N TRP A 135 4.38 9.59 6.45
CA TRP A 135 5.01 10.91 6.39
C TRP A 135 4.02 12.07 6.28
N ARG A 136 2.91 11.90 5.55
CA ARG A 136 1.87 12.94 5.42
C ARG A 136 1.19 13.19 6.76
N SER A 137 0.84 12.12 7.46
CA SER A 137 0.32 12.18 8.83
C SER A 137 1.35 12.78 9.79
N PHE A 138 2.62 12.38 9.69
CA PHE A 138 3.72 12.91 10.51
C PHE A 138 3.88 14.44 10.43
N ALA A 139 3.66 15.00 9.24
CA ALA A 139 3.80 16.42 8.97
C ALA A 139 2.46 17.17 8.99
N ASP A 140 1.33 16.53 9.35
CA ASP A 140 0.00 17.08 9.03
C ASP A 140 -0.26 18.47 9.61
N SER A 141 0.23 18.71 10.83
CA SER A 141 0.11 19.99 11.53
C SER A 141 1.23 21.00 11.23
N ASP A 142 2.22 20.65 10.40
CA ASP A 142 3.41 21.45 10.15
C ASP A 142 3.61 21.73 8.65
N ALA A 143 3.18 22.92 8.22
CA ALA A 143 3.24 23.34 6.82
C ALA A 143 4.69 23.52 6.31
N GLU A 144 5.62 23.95 7.18
CA GLU A 144 7.02 24.15 6.80
C GLU A 144 7.69 22.80 6.57
N LEU A 145 7.47 21.84 7.47
CA LEU A 145 7.94 20.46 7.34
C LEU A 145 7.31 19.75 6.13
N LYS A 146 6.02 19.96 5.84
CA LYS A 146 5.39 19.45 4.61
C LYS A 146 6.14 19.92 3.37
N GLN A 147 6.46 21.22 3.29
CA GLN A 147 7.18 21.78 2.16
C GLN A 147 8.62 21.27 2.08
N GLU A 148 9.29 21.13 3.23
CA GLU A 148 10.64 20.58 3.31
C GLU A 148 10.68 19.12 2.84
N LEU A 149 9.75 18.26 3.32
CA LEU A 149 9.66 16.86 2.91
C LEU A 149 9.40 16.71 1.41
N LEU A 150 8.51 17.52 0.83
CA LEU A 150 8.28 17.54 -0.62
C LEU A 150 9.56 17.87 -1.39
N SER A 151 10.35 18.83 -0.90
CA SER A 151 11.66 19.16 -1.46
C SER A 151 12.62 17.97 -1.35
N LEU A 152 12.79 17.38 -0.16
CA LEU A 152 13.68 16.25 0.06
C LEU A 152 13.31 15.05 -0.82
N TRP A 153 12.02 14.72 -0.94
CA TRP A 153 11.54 13.64 -1.82
C TRP A 153 11.84 13.92 -3.29
N SER A 154 11.71 15.16 -3.74
CA SER A 154 12.05 15.52 -5.12
C SER A 154 13.50 15.20 -5.46
N TYR A 155 14.44 15.48 -4.54
CA TYR A 155 15.85 15.13 -4.70
C TYR A 155 16.09 13.63 -4.63
N LEU A 156 15.55 12.94 -3.61
CA LEU A 156 15.82 11.52 -3.34
C LEU A 156 15.25 10.60 -4.44
N THR A 157 14.11 10.98 -5.03
CA THR A 157 13.44 10.22 -6.10
C THR A 157 13.91 10.61 -7.51
N PHE A 158 14.65 11.73 -7.66
CA PHE A 158 15.00 12.32 -8.96
C PHE A 158 15.58 11.31 -9.98
N PHE A 159 16.58 10.53 -9.58
CA PHE A 159 17.23 9.57 -10.50
C PHE A 159 16.41 8.29 -10.73
N GLY A 160 15.33 8.07 -9.98
CA GLY A 160 14.46 6.91 -10.11
C GLY A 160 13.56 6.97 -11.35
N ASN A 161 13.30 8.16 -11.90
CA ASN A 161 12.42 8.33 -13.07
C ASN A 161 12.86 9.51 -13.95
N ARG A 162 13.29 9.21 -15.18
CA ARG A 162 13.79 10.21 -16.15
C ARG A 162 12.76 11.26 -16.56
N GLU A 163 11.50 10.85 -16.72
CA GLU A 163 10.42 11.75 -17.14
C GLU A 163 10.05 12.71 -16.00
N ALA A 164 9.93 12.18 -14.78
CA ALA A 164 9.70 12.99 -13.58
C ALA A 164 10.85 13.98 -13.34
N ALA A 165 12.10 13.54 -13.52
CA ALA A 165 13.28 14.42 -13.48
C ALA A 165 13.22 15.54 -14.54
N ALA A 166 12.80 15.21 -15.77
CA ALA A 166 12.62 16.20 -16.83
C ALA A 166 11.56 17.24 -16.45
N GLN A 167 10.46 16.80 -15.83
CA GLN A 167 9.41 17.67 -15.37
C GLN A 167 9.89 18.58 -14.23
N SER A 168 10.56 18.02 -13.23
CA SER A 168 11.18 18.79 -12.13
C SER A 168 12.14 19.86 -12.64
N ALA A 169 12.96 19.55 -13.65
CA ALA A 169 13.85 20.52 -14.27
C ALA A 169 13.07 21.67 -14.96
N LYS A 170 11.96 21.36 -15.64
CA LYS A 170 11.09 22.37 -16.26
C LYS A 170 10.40 23.24 -15.22
N ASP A 171 9.87 22.64 -14.16
CA ASP A 171 9.18 23.35 -13.08
C ASP A 171 10.12 24.33 -12.37
N ASN A 172 11.40 23.96 -12.25
CA ASN A 172 12.48 24.80 -11.74
C ASN A 172 13.12 25.70 -12.80
N LYS A 173 12.57 25.75 -14.03
CA LYS A 173 13.06 26.57 -15.14
C LYS A 173 14.55 26.37 -15.45
N ALA A 174 15.05 25.15 -15.31
CA ALA A 174 16.43 24.82 -15.62
C ALA A 174 16.69 24.96 -17.13
N GLU A 175 17.69 25.76 -17.49
CA GLU A 175 18.11 25.97 -18.88
C GLU A 175 18.87 24.75 -19.44
N ASP A 176 19.59 24.03 -18.56
CA ASP A 176 20.36 22.84 -18.91
C ASP A 176 20.03 21.69 -17.93
N PHE A 177 19.42 20.64 -18.48
CA PHE A 177 19.08 19.43 -17.73
C PHE A 177 20.31 18.70 -17.20
N ALA A 178 21.41 18.66 -17.95
CA ALA A 178 22.63 17.96 -17.55
C ALA A 178 23.24 18.62 -16.30
N ARG A 179 23.29 19.96 -16.32
CA ARG A 179 23.72 20.75 -15.17
C ARG A 179 22.77 20.58 -13.98
N PHE A 180 21.46 20.66 -14.20
CA PHE A 180 20.46 20.48 -13.13
C PHE A 180 20.56 19.10 -12.48
N ALA A 181 20.71 18.04 -13.28
CA ALA A 181 20.90 16.68 -12.78
C ALA A 181 22.21 16.54 -12.00
N TYR A 182 23.31 17.14 -12.48
CA TYR A 182 24.58 17.14 -11.77
C TYR A 182 24.47 17.84 -10.40
N GLU A 183 23.86 19.02 -10.35
CA GLU A 183 23.63 19.78 -9.12
C GLU A 183 22.75 19.00 -8.15
N THR A 184 21.66 18.39 -8.64
CA THR A 184 20.78 17.49 -7.85
C THR A 184 21.58 16.35 -7.22
N ARG A 185 22.49 15.73 -8.00
CA ARG A 185 23.36 14.67 -7.47
C ARG A 185 24.36 15.16 -6.43
N GLN A 186 24.88 16.39 -6.54
CA GLN A 186 25.74 16.96 -5.48
C GLN A 186 24.96 17.15 -4.17
N GLN A 187 23.69 17.55 -4.25
CA GLN A 187 22.85 17.78 -3.08
C GLN A 187 22.41 16.49 -2.38
N LEU A 188 22.36 15.36 -3.08
CA LEU A 188 21.88 14.09 -2.50
C LEU A 188 22.54 13.71 -1.17
N THR A 189 23.84 13.97 -1.00
CA THR A 189 24.54 13.66 0.27
C THR A 189 23.98 14.49 1.44
N THR A 190 23.67 15.76 1.20
CA THR A 190 23.09 16.67 2.21
C THR A 190 21.64 16.31 2.47
N VAL A 191 20.88 16.09 1.40
CA VAL A 191 19.45 15.71 1.46
C VAL A 191 19.25 14.41 2.23
N ILE A 192 20.09 13.39 2.01
CA ILE A 192 20.04 12.12 2.75
C ILE A 192 20.19 12.36 4.26
N LYS A 193 21.11 13.25 4.66
CA LYS A 193 21.31 13.57 6.08
C LYS A 193 20.14 14.34 6.66
N GLN A 194 19.58 15.30 5.92
CA GLN A 194 18.40 16.06 6.34
C GLN A 194 17.19 15.14 6.51
N TYR A 195 16.95 14.28 5.52
CA TYR A 195 15.87 13.30 5.56
C TYR A 195 16.03 12.31 6.73
N ALA A 196 17.24 11.78 6.94
CA ALA A 196 17.53 10.94 8.10
C ALA A 196 17.40 11.71 9.42
N ALA A 197 17.79 12.99 9.47
CA ALA A 197 17.66 13.80 10.68
C ALA A 197 16.18 14.01 11.09
N HIS A 198 15.27 14.19 10.12
CA HIS A 198 13.83 14.21 10.40
C HIS A 198 13.34 12.89 10.98
N ALA A 199 13.91 11.75 10.55
CA ALA A 199 13.63 10.45 11.14
C ALA A 199 14.22 10.30 12.57
N VAL A 200 15.46 10.76 12.79
CA VAL A 200 16.18 10.67 14.08
C VAL A 200 15.62 11.61 15.14
N GLN A 201 15.22 12.83 14.77
CA GLN A 201 14.62 13.80 15.69
C GLN A 201 13.38 13.24 16.40
N ARG A 202 12.71 12.21 15.86
CA ARG A 202 11.62 11.51 16.55
C ARG A 202 11.97 10.21 17.27
N GLN A 203 13.14 9.59 17.10
CA GLN A 203 13.62 8.64 18.14
C GLN A 203 14.05 9.40 19.40
N GLY A 204 14.59 10.62 19.23
CA GLY A 204 14.88 11.56 20.30
C GLY A 204 13.64 12.16 20.96
N GLN A 205 12.64 12.60 20.20
CA GLN A 205 11.37 13.09 20.78
C GLN A 205 10.49 11.95 21.32
N SER A 206 10.62 10.72 20.81
CA SER A 206 10.12 9.50 21.46
C SER A 206 10.98 9.12 22.68
N THR A 207 12.09 9.78 23.01
CA THR A 207 12.77 9.58 24.31
C THR A 207 12.59 10.75 25.27
N THR A 208 12.40 12.00 24.81
CA THR A 208 12.17 13.16 25.71
C THR A 208 10.71 13.50 25.93
N ALA A 209 9.82 13.30 24.94
CA ALA A 209 8.39 13.37 25.20
C ALA A 209 7.93 12.10 25.94
N GLU A 210 8.55 10.95 25.69
CA GLU A 210 8.32 9.76 26.53
C GLU A 210 8.89 9.95 27.92
N ASN A 211 10.10 10.45 28.17
CA ASN A 211 10.56 10.64 29.57
C ASN A 211 9.84 11.75 30.39
N GLN A 212 8.98 12.58 29.78
CA GLN A 212 8.12 13.51 30.54
C GLN A 212 6.62 13.19 30.47
N SER A 213 6.20 12.23 29.63
CA SER A 213 4.82 11.72 29.61
C SER A 213 4.68 10.23 29.97
N VAL A 214 5.78 9.47 30.05
CA VAL A 214 5.88 8.05 30.45
C VAL A 214 6.18 7.88 31.92
N GLU A 215 6.47 8.95 32.67
CA GLU A 215 6.16 8.92 34.11
C GLU A 215 4.64 8.96 34.39
N ASN A 216 3.76 9.08 33.38
CA ASN A 216 2.31 9.11 33.58
C ASN A 216 1.44 8.32 32.56
N THR A 217 1.98 7.45 31.69
CA THR A 217 1.13 6.71 30.72
C THR A 217 1.42 5.21 30.52
N ASP A 218 2.27 4.56 31.33
CA ASP A 218 2.28 3.08 31.41
C ASP A 218 1.16 2.52 32.33
N GLU A 219 0.36 3.40 32.95
CA GLU A 219 -0.72 3.02 33.87
C GLU A 219 -2.07 2.69 33.18
N GLY A 220 -2.15 2.65 31.84
CA GLY A 220 -3.45 2.66 31.15
C GLY A 220 -3.71 1.72 29.95
N LEU A 221 -2.70 1.14 29.29
CA LEU A 221 -2.94 0.18 28.20
C LEU A 221 -3.18 -1.22 28.75
N ASP A 222 -4.22 -1.89 28.27
CA ASP A 222 -4.50 -3.26 28.71
C ASP A 222 -3.44 -4.24 28.19
N ALA A 223 -3.35 -5.40 28.83
CA ALA A 223 -2.34 -6.40 28.52
C ALA A 223 -2.47 -6.95 27.08
N VAL A 224 -3.66 -6.90 26.49
CA VAL A 224 -3.92 -7.36 25.12
C VAL A 224 -3.37 -6.37 24.11
N ASP A 225 -3.59 -5.07 24.30
CA ASP A 225 -3.07 -4.02 23.41
C ASP A 225 -1.55 -4.07 23.31
N LYS A 226 -0.86 -4.34 24.43
CA LYS A 226 0.59 -4.53 24.47
C LYS A 226 1.04 -5.74 23.63
N LEU A 227 0.28 -6.84 23.67
CA LEU A 227 0.57 -8.04 22.87
C LEU A 227 0.31 -7.81 21.39
N LEU A 228 -0.78 -7.13 21.02
CA LEU A 228 -1.10 -6.80 19.63
C LEU A 228 -0.10 -5.80 19.03
N ALA A 229 0.36 -4.82 19.81
CA ALA A 229 1.43 -3.91 19.38
C ALA A 229 2.75 -4.65 19.11
N ARG A 230 3.09 -5.65 19.93
CA ARG A 230 4.24 -6.53 19.69
C ARG A 230 4.01 -7.41 18.46
N ALA A 231 2.81 -7.95 18.28
CA ALA A 231 2.46 -8.77 17.11
C ALA A 231 2.59 -7.97 15.81
N ALA A 232 2.20 -6.70 15.79
CA ALA A 232 2.38 -5.82 14.64
C ALA A 232 3.87 -5.59 14.27
N GLN A 233 4.78 -5.69 15.24
CA GLN A 233 6.23 -5.53 15.02
C GLN A 233 6.97 -6.86 14.83
N ALA A 234 6.26 -7.98 14.94
CA ALA A 234 6.84 -9.32 14.85
C ALA A 234 7.50 -9.54 13.47
N SER A 235 8.61 -10.27 13.47
CA SER A 235 9.40 -10.50 12.26
C SER A 235 8.95 -11.74 11.47
N SER A 236 8.05 -12.55 12.06
CA SER A 236 7.56 -13.79 11.45
C SER A 236 6.08 -14.04 11.78
N SER A 237 5.38 -14.71 10.87
CA SER A 237 3.99 -15.11 11.07
C SER A 237 3.79 -16.05 12.27
N ALA A 238 4.79 -16.87 12.61
CA ALA A 238 4.75 -17.74 13.78
C ALA A 238 4.70 -16.93 15.08
N GLU A 239 5.52 -15.87 15.18
CA GLU A 239 5.56 -14.96 16.32
C GLU A 239 4.26 -14.13 16.40
N VAL A 240 3.71 -13.68 15.27
CA VAL A 240 2.38 -13.04 15.23
C VAL A 240 1.32 -13.96 15.83
N VAL A 241 1.29 -15.23 15.41
CA VAL A 241 0.31 -16.21 15.90
C VAL A 241 0.50 -16.50 17.38
N GLU A 242 1.74 -16.61 17.87
CA GLU A 242 2.03 -16.82 19.30
C GLU A 242 1.49 -15.65 20.14
N LEU A 243 1.87 -14.42 19.79
CA LEU A 243 1.43 -13.21 20.50
C LEU A 243 -0.07 -13.00 20.43
N ALA A 244 -0.70 -13.25 19.27
CA ALA A 244 -2.14 -13.15 19.11
C ALA A 244 -2.88 -14.27 19.88
N THR A 245 -2.28 -15.45 20.04
CA THR A 245 -2.83 -16.52 20.87
C THR A 245 -2.75 -16.18 22.36
N GLU A 246 -1.64 -15.56 22.80
CA GLU A 246 -1.52 -15.02 24.16
C GLU A 246 -2.56 -13.92 24.41
N ALA A 247 -2.74 -13.00 23.47
CA ALA A 247 -3.76 -11.95 23.53
C ALA A 247 -5.17 -12.54 23.66
N LEU A 248 -5.50 -13.52 22.83
CA LEU A 248 -6.81 -14.19 22.86
C LEU A 248 -7.04 -14.95 24.17
N ALA A 249 -5.99 -15.46 24.82
CA ALA A 249 -6.11 -16.13 26.11
C ALA A 249 -6.47 -15.17 27.26
N ILE A 250 -6.09 -13.89 27.14
CA ILE A 250 -6.42 -12.84 28.10
C ILE A 250 -7.83 -12.32 27.86
N ASP A 251 -8.18 -12.02 26.61
CA ASP A 251 -9.52 -11.59 26.22
C ASP A 251 -9.99 -12.35 24.96
N PRO A 252 -10.77 -13.45 25.16
CA PRO A 252 -11.26 -14.28 24.07
C PRO A 252 -12.26 -13.59 23.13
N GLU A 253 -12.80 -12.44 23.54
CA GLU A 253 -13.85 -11.72 22.80
C GLU A 253 -13.31 -10.47 22.09
N ARG A 254 -11.97 -10.33 21.96
CA ARG A 254 -11.32 -9.25 21.22
C ARG A 254 -11.38 -9.45 19.71
N VAL A 255 -12.09 -8.55 19.02
CA VAL A 255 -12.37 -8.64 17.58
C VAL A 255 -11.10 -8.46 16.74
N ASP A 256 -10.26 -7.49 17.06
CA ASP A 256 -8.95 -7.25 16.45
C ASP A 256 -8.03 -8.48 16.54
N THR A 257 -7.99 -9.13 17.71
CA THR A 257 -7.22 -10.36 17.94
C THR A 257 -7.74 -11.52 17.10
N LEU A 258 -9.07 -11.70 17.05
CA LEU A 258 -9.72 -12.73 16.23
C LEU A 258 -9.46 -12.50 14.73
N LEU A 259 -9.48 -11.23 14.28
CA LEU A 259 -9.15 -10.86 12.90
C LEU A 259 -7.70 -11.19 12.55
N LEU A 260 -6.79 -10.86 13.46
CA LEU A 260 -5.37 -11.14 13.30
C LEU A 260 -5.15 -12.66 13.18
N LEU A 261 -5.70 -13.45 14.12
CA LEU A 261 -5.60 -14.91 14.04
C LEU A 261 -6.25 -15.48 12.78
N ALA A 262 -7.38 -14.93 12.33
CA ALA A 262 -8.00 -15.34 11.06
C ALA A 262 -7.02 -15.17 9.89
N ARG A 263 -6.31 -14.04 9.82
CA ARG A 263 -5.36 -13.72 8.74
C ARG A 263 -4.17 -14.69 8.69
N TYR A 264 -3.62 -15.08 9.84
CA TYR A 264 -2.38 -15.88 9.89
C TYR A 264 -2.59 -17.38 10.06
N THR A 265 -3.75 -17.83 10.55
CA THR A 265 -3.98 -19.25 10.85
C THR A 265 -4.95 -19.94 9.88
N ALA A 266 -5.64 -19.18 9.02
CA ALA A 266 -6.56 -19.77 8.06
C ALA A 266 -5.83 -20.65 7.03
N LYS A 267 -6.32 -21.88 6.87
CA LYS A 267 -5.71 -22.86 5.95
C LYS A 267 -6.12 -22.67 4.49
N ASN A 268 -7.28 -22.07 4.29
CA ASN A 268 -7.89 -21.80 2.99
C ASN A 268 -9.00 -20.76 3.18
N VAL A 269 -9.60 -20.29 2.08
CA VAL A 269 -10.64 -19.25 2.11
C VAL A 269 -11.88 -19.65 2.92
N THR A 270 -12.31 -20.91 2.88
CA THR A 270 -13.47 -21.40 3.66
C THR A 270 -13.19 -21.38 5.17
N ASP A 271 -11.98 -21.75 5.57
CA ASP A 271 -11.53 -21.66 6.97
C ASP A 271 -11.38 -20.19 7.41
N TYR A 272 -10.92 -19.31 6.52
CA TYR A 272 -10.84 -17.87 6.75
C TYR A 272 -12.23 -17.26 6.98
N ILE A 273 -13.21 -17.57 6.12
CA ILE A 273 -14.62 -17.19 6.29
C ILE A 273 -15.15 -17.65 7.65
N THR A 274 -14.87 -18.91 8.03
CA THR A 274 -15.34 -19.46 9.30
C THR A 274 -14.79 -18.66 10.48
N LYS A 275 -13.51 -18.30 10.47
CA LYS A 275 -12.88 -17.48 11.53
C LYS A 275 -13.38 -16.04 11.53
N LEU A 276 -13.53 -15.42 10.36
CA LEU A 276 -14.08 -14.07 10.23
C LEU A 276 -15.52 -13.98 10.72
N ARG A 277 -16.35 -15.00 10.49
CA ARG A 277 -17.71 -15.08 11.05
C ARG A 277 -17.69 -15.06 12.57
N VAL A 278 -16.72 -15.71 13.21
CA VAL A 278 -16.56 -15.62 14.67
C VAL A 278 -16.26 -14.18 15.08
N ALA A 279 -15.30 -13.51 14.44
CA ALA A 279 -14.98 -12.11 14.72
C ALA A 279 -16.20 -11.17 14.54
N VAL A 280 -16.99 -11.36 13.48
CA VAL A 280 -18.22 -10.59 13.21
C VAL A 280 -19.28 -10.83 14.28
N ILE A 281 -19.56 -12.09 14.65
CA ILE A 281 -20.54 -12.43 15.69
C ILE A 281 -20.11 -11.88 17.06
N THR A 282 -18.82 -11.98 17.37
CA THR A 282 -18.26 -11.40 18.60
C THR A 282 -18.39 -9.88 18.61
N GLY A 283 -18.09 -9.20 17.50
CA GLY A 283 -18.27 -7.75 17.39
C GLY A 283 -19.73 -7.32 17.54
N GLU A 284 -20.68 -8.06 16.95
CA GLU A 284 -22.11 -7.82 17.13
C GLU A 284 -22.53 -7.94 18.59
N LYS A 285 -22.07 -8.99 19.26
CA LYS A 285 -22.33 -9.22 20.68
C LYS A 285 -21.75 -8.10 21.55
N ASN A 286 -20.51 -7.69 21.29
CA ASN A 286 -19.80 -6.70 22.10
C ASN A 286 -20.40 -5.30 21.97
N LEU A 287 -20.83 -4.92 20.76
CA LEU A 287 -21.47 -3.63 20.51
C LEU A 287 -22.91 -3.61 21.05
N GLY A 288 -23.66 -4.68 20.84
CA GLY A 288 -25.04 -4.83 21.31
C GLY A 288 -26.07 -3.96 20.58
N ASP A 289 -27.34 -4.36 20.65
CA ASP A 289 -28.44 -3.77 19.86
C ASP A 289 -28.58 -2.26 20.03
N ALA A 290 -28.42 -1.76 21.26
CA ALA A 290 -28.52 -0.32 21.55
C ALA A 290 -27.48 0.51 20.80
N PHE A 291 -26.26 -0.02 20.63
CA PHE A 291 -25.21 0.65 19.87
C PHE A 291 -25.56 0.70 18.38
N PHE A 292 -26.11 -0.40 17.84
CA PHE A 292 -26.58 -0.44 16.45
C PHE A 292 -27.68 0.59 16.20
N ASP A 293 -28.68 0.64 17.07
CA ASP A 293 -29.79 1.60 16.94
C ASP A 293 -29.31 3.06 17.01
N GLN A 294 -28.36 3.35 17.89
CA GLN A 294 -27.86 4.71 18.10
C GLN A 294 -26.90 5.18 17.01
N HIS A 295 -26.06 4.29 16.48
CA HIS A 295 -24.92 4.66 15.65
C HIS A 295 -25.03 4.23 14.18
N SER A 296 -26.08 3.52 13.77
CA SER A 296 -26.24 3.04 12.40
C SER A 296 -26.05 4.16 11.37
N GLY A 297 -25.22 3.88 10.37
CA GLY A 297 -24.80 4.83 9.34
C GLY A 297 -23.56 5.65 9.70
N ASN A 298 -23.13 5.65 10.97
CA ASN A 298 -21.99 6.41 11.47
C ASN A 298 -20.96 5.56 12.25
N PHE A 299 -20.93 4.23 12.00
CA PHE A 299 -19.97 3.34 12.65
C PHE A 299 -18.50 3.76 12.36
N GLY A 300 -18.22 4.28 11.16
CA GLY A 300 -16.87 4.75 10.81
C GLY A 300 -16.31 5.87 11.70
N SER A 301 -17.17 6.57 12.45
CA SER A 301 -16.75 7.59 13.42
C SER A 301 -16.73 7.09 14.87
N GLN A 302 -17.08 5.81 15.12
CA GLN A 302 -17.10 5.22 16.45
C GLN A 302 -15.93 4.26 16.61
N THR A 303 -14.96 4.62 17.43
CA THR A 303 -13.77 3.80 17.71
C THR A 303 -14.13 2.37 18.12
N GLN A 304 -15.18 2.17 18.93
CA GLN A 304 -15.59 0.84 19.39
C GLN A 304 -16.03 -0.10 18.24
N SER A 305 -16.38 0.43 17.07
CA SER A 305 -16.92 -0.35 15.96
C SER A 305 -15.97 -0.55 14.79
N LEU A 306 -14.77 0.01 14.84
CA LEU A 306 -13.81 -0.03 13.74
C LEU A 306 -13.36 -1.48 13.43
N ASP A 307 -13.03 -2.25 14.46
CA ASP A 307 -12.66 -3.67 14.30
C ASP A 307 -13.81 -4.50 13.74
N TYR A 308 -15.05 -4.18 14.15
CA TYR A 308 -16.23 -4.83 13.61
C TYR A 308 -16.44 -4.52 12.12
N LEU A 309 -16.23 -3.26 11.70
CA LEU A 309 -16.29 -2.86 10.29
C LEU A 309 -15.18 -3.53 9.45
N GLU A 310 -13.97 -3.66 10.00
CA GLU A 310 -12.88 -4.38 9.35
C GLU A 310 -13.23 -5.88 9.22
N ALA A 311 -13.83 -6.49 10.25
CA ALA A 311 -14.27 -7.87 10.21
C ALA A 311 -15.34 -8.11 9.14
N LEU A 312 -16.35 -7.23 9.06
CA LEU A 312 -17.40 -7.30 8.04
C LEU A 312 -16.82 -7.13 6.62
N SER A 313 -15.96 -6.13 6.42
CA SER A 313 -15.36 -5.86 5.10
C SER A 313 -14.45 -7.01 4.66
N SER A 314 -13.68 -7.58 5.59
CA SER A 314 -12.84 -8.77 5.34
C SER A 314 -13.70 -9.99 5.01
N LEU A 315 -14.84 -10.17 5.69
CA LEU A 315 -15.76 -11.27 5.44
C LEU A 315 -16.43 -11.15 4.07
N ALA A 316 -16.87 -9.95 3.68
CA ALA A 316 -17.43 -9.69 2.36
C ALA A 316 -16.42 -10.05 1.26
N ASN A 317 -15.17 -9.61 1.39
CA ASN A 317 -14.09 -9.95 0.48
C ASN A 317 -13.85 -11.46 0.40
N ALA A 318 -13.80 -12.15 1.54
CA ALA A 318 -13.59 -13.59 1.60
C ALA A 318 -14.72 -14.38 0.90
N TYR A 319 -15.98 -13.95 1.06
CA TYR A 319 -17.11 -14.54 0.33
C TYR A 319 -16.95 -14.40 -1.19
N ILE A 320 -16.52 -13.24 -1.68
CA ILE A 320 -16.28 -13.04 -3.12
C ILE A 320 -15.14 -13.92 -3.62
N MET A 321 -14.06 -14.06 -2.85
CA MET A 321 -12.94 -14.96 -3.17
C MET A 321 -13.38 -16.43 -3.26
N ASP A 322 -14.30 -16.86 -2.39
CA ASP A 322 -14.90 -18.20 -2.41
C ASP A 322 -16.07 -18.34 -3.39
N LYS A 323 -16.38 -17.28 -4.15
CA LYS A 323 -17.50 -17.19 -5.12
C LYS A 323 -18.90 -17.32 -4.51
N GLN A 324 -19.04 -17.06 -3.22
CA GLN A 324 -20.31 -16.92 -2.51
C GLN A 324 -20.87 -15.50 -2.73
N ILE A 325 -21.40 -15.26 -3.93
CA ILE A 325 -21.70 -13.91 -4.41
C ILE A 325 -22.86 -13.26 -3.64
N GLU A 326 -23.89 -14.02 -3.27
CA GLU A 326 -25.07 -13.47 -2.59
C GLU A 326 -24.73 -13.05 -1.16
N GLU A 327 -23.96 -13.88 -0.45
CA GLU A 327 -23.44 -13.62 0.89
C GLU A 327 -22.49 -12.41 0.90
N GLY A 328 -21.60 -12.31 -0.08
CA GLY A 328 -20.72 -11.16 -0.24
C GLY A 328 -21.51 -9.86 -0.48
N ILE A 329 -22.52 -9.88 -1.36
CA ILE A 329 -23.41 -8.73 -1.60
C ILE A 329 -24.13 -8.32 -0.31
N ALA A 330 -24.77 -9.26 0.38
CA ALA A 330 -25.49 -8.97 1.62
C ALA A 330 -24.57 -8.39 2.71
N THR A 331 -23.32 -8.88 2.79
CA THR A 331 -22.33 -8.38 3.75
C THR A 331 -21.88 -6.96 3.39
N TYR A 332 -21.63 -6.67 2.11
CA TYR A 332 -21.31 -5.31 1.67
C TYR A 332 -22.48 -4.32 1.86
N GLU A 333 -23.71 -4.74 1.56
CA GLU A 333 -24.91 -3.96 1.84
C GLU A 333 -24.99 -3.59 3.33
N ARG A 334 -24.68 -4.57 4.20
CA ARG A 334 -24.60 -4.35 5.64
C ARG A 334 -23.51 -3.35 6.00
N CYS A 335 -22.28 -3.50 5.50
CA CYS A 335 -21.20 -2.53 5.71
C CYS A 335 -21.65 -1.09 5.39
N LEU A 336 -22.26 -0.89 4.23
CA LEU A 336 -22.71 0.44 3.79
C LEU A 336 -23.94 0.95 4.56
N SER A 337 -24.77 0.07 5.13
CA SER A 337 -25.89 0.49 5.99
C SER A 337 -25.40 1.00 7.36
N LEU A 338 -24.30 0.43 7.86
CA LEU A 338 -23.71 0.77 9.14
C LEU A 338 -22.70 1.93 9.05
N ASN A 339 -22.04 2.08 7.90
CA ASN A 339 -21.05 3.12 7.64
C ASN A 339 -21.32 3.82 6.31
N ASN A 340 -21.97 4.99 6.35
CA ASN A 340 -22.36 5.72 5.15
C ASN A 340 -21.16 6.28 4.38
N ASP A 341 -20.12 6.70 5.10
CA ASP A 341 -18.91 7.31 4.53
C ASP A 341 -18.02 6.30 3.81
N ASP A 342 -18.21 5.00 4.09
CA ASP A 342 -17.55 3.87 3.42
C ASP A 342 -16.03 4.08 3.25
N GLN A 343 -15.35 4.31 4.38
CA GLN A 343 -13.91 4.53 4.43
C GLN A 343 -13.10 3.35 3.86
N HIS A 344 -13.64 2.13 3.93
CA HIS A 344 -13.03 0.92 3.35
C HIS A 344 -13.30 0.74 1.84
N ALA A 345 -14.02 1.68 1.22
CA ALA A 345 -14.33 1.67 -0.22
C ALA A 345 -15.08 0.42 -0.72
N ASN A 346 -15.89 -0.19 0.15
CA ASN A 346 -16.73 -1.36 -0.16
C ASN A 346 -17.72 -1.08 -1.31
N ARG A 347 -18.12 0.19 -1.51
CA ARG A 347 -19.04 0.60 -2.58
C ARG A 347 -18.53 0.25 -3.97
N TYR A 348 -17.21 0.20 -4.18
CA TYR A 348 -16.61 -0.09 -5.48
C TYR A 348 -16.78 -1.56 -5.88
N SER A 349 -16.54 -2.49 -4.95
CA SER A 349 -16.79 -3.90 -5.18
C SER A 349 -18.30 -4.18 -5.30
N LEU A 350 -19.12 -3.56 -4.45
CA LEU A 350 -20.58 -3.74 -4.46
C LEU A 350 -21.22 -3.29 -5.78
N ILE A 351 -20.86 -2.12 -6.32
CA ILE A 351 -21.43 -1.67 -7.60
C ILE A 351 -21.09 -2.62 -8.75
N ASN A 352 -19.86 -3.15 -8.77
CA ASN A 352 -19.46 -4.14 -9.77
C ASN A 352 -20.26 -5.45 -9.64
N LEU A 353 -20.50 -5.91 -8.42
CA LEU A 353 -21.30 -7.10 -8.15
C LEU A 353 -22.75 -6.93 -8.60
N TYR A 354 -23.39 -5.79 -8.28
CA TYR A 354 -24.74 -5.51 -8.77
C TYR A 354 -24.83 -5.51 -10.30
N LEU A 355 -23.90 -4.87 -10.98
CA LEU A 355 -23.85 -4.87 -12.45
C LEU A 355 -23.61 -6.28 -13.00
N GLY A 356 -22.72 -7.06 -12.37
CA GLY A 356 -22.39 -8.43 -12.76
C GLY A 356 -23.54 -9.41 -12.58
N GLN A 357 -24.41 -9.16 -11.60
CA GLN A 357 -25.64 -9.92 -11.32
C GLN A 357 -26.89 -9.34 -11.99
N GLN A 358 -26.74 -8.26 -12.78
CA GLN A 358 -27.85 -7.53 -13.42
C GLN A 358 -28.89 -7.00 -12.44
N ALA A 359 -28.50 -6.70 -11.20
CA ALA A 359 -29.32 -6.00 -10.22
C ALA A 359 -29.35 -4.49 -10.53
N ILE A 360 -29.94 -4.13 -11.68
CA ILE A 360 -29.92 -2.79 -12.27
C ILE A 360 -30.44 -1.72 -11.30
N ASP A 361 -31.56 -1.95 -10.63
CA ASP A 361 -32.16 -0.96 -9.74
C ASP A 361 -31.30 -0.73 -8.48
N LYS A 362 -30.67 -1.79 -7.94
CA LYS A 362 -29.72 -1.67 -6.82
C LYS A 362 -28.45 -0.92 -7.21
N ALA A 363 -27.92 -1.19 -8.42
CA ALA A 363 -26.79 -0.44 -8.97
C ALA A 363 -27.11 1.05 -9.14
N GLU A 364 -28.30 1.36 -9.66
CA GLU A 364 -28.77 2.74 -9.81
C GLU A 364 -28.90 3.46 -8.46
N GLN A 365 -29.51 2.80 -7.47
CA GLN A 365 -29.63 3.34 -6.11
C GLN A 365 -28.26 3.61 -5.48
N LEU A 366 -27.31 2.69 -5.60
CA LEU A 366 -25.97 2.86 -5.05
C LEU A 366 -25.21 4.01 -5.73
N LEU A 367 -25.32 4.14 -7.06
CA LEU A 367 -24.71 5.25 -7.81
C LEU A 367 -25.33 6.60 -7.44
N GLY A 368 -26.63 6.62 -7.15
CA GLY A 368 -27.36 7.81 -6.68
C GLY A 368 -27.01 8.21 -5.24
N ARG A 369 -26.57 7.26 -4.41
CA ARG A 369 -26.13 7.52 -3.03
C ARG A 369 -24.80 8.27 -2.97
N TYR A 370 -23.93 8.11 -3.95
CA TYR A 370 -22.64 8.81 -4.06
C TYR A 370 -22.55 9.61 -5.37
N PRO A 371 -23.34 10.68 -5.53
CA PRO A 371 -23.43 11.42 -6.79
C PRO A 371 -22.10 12.12 -7.15
N ASP A 372 -21.33 12.53 -6.13
CA ASP A 372 -20.09 13.29 -6.29
C ASP A 372 -18.84 12.41 -6.47
N ASP A 373 -19.00 11.08 -6.45
CA ASP A 373 -17.89 10.17 -6.73
C ASP A 373 -17.58 10.18 -8.24
N ASP A 374 -16.47 10.83 -8.59
CA ASP A 374 -15.96 10.99 -9.95
C ASP A 374 -14.84 10.00 -10.33
N SER A 375 -14.63 8.97 -9.49
CA SER A 375 -13.65 7.91 -9.76
C SER A 375 -13.98 7.15 -11.05
N ALA A 376 -12.98 6.46 -11.59
CA ALA A 376 -13.22 5.52 -12.69
C ALA A 376 -14.26 4.46 -12.32
N PHE A 377 -14.28 4.00 -11.06
CA PHE A 377 -15.23 3.02 -10.56
C PHE A 377 -16.67 3.47 -10.77
N PHE A 378 -17.02 4.68 -10.37
CA PHE A 378 -18.39 5.19 -10.48
C PHE A 378 -18.71 5.69 -11.89
N ASN A 379 -17.81 6.42 -12.54
CA ASN A 379 -18.07 6.96 -13.88
C ASN A 379 -18.24 5.86 -14.94
N TYR A 380 -17.42 4.82 -14.90
CA TYR A 380 -17.57 3.70 -15.81
C TYR A 380 -18.73 2.78 -15.42
N SER A 381 -19.04 2.62 -14.13
CA SER A 381 -20.24 1.88 -13.68
C SER A 381 -21.54 2.56 -14.13
N ARG A 382 -21.66 3.89 -14.01
CA ARG A 382 -22.79 4.66 -14.57
C ARG A 382 -22.93 4.46 -16.08
N THR A 383 -21.79 4.47 -16.78
CA THR A 383 -21.75 4.25 -18.23
C THR A 383 -22.23 2.85 -18.59
N LEU A 384 -21.76 1.82 -17.87
CA LEU A 384 -22.16 0.44 -18.10
C LEU A 384 -23.65 0.22 -17.78
N LEU A 385 -24.13 0.73 -16.64
CA LEU A 385 -25.54 0.67 -16.24
C LEU A 385 -26.45 1.26 -17.32
N SER A 386 -26.14 2.46 -17.81
CA SER A 386 -26.91 3.13 -18.85
C SER A 386 -26.91 2.34 -20.16
N PHE A 387 -25.76 1.76 -20.54
CA PHE A 387 -25.68 0.86 -21.70
C PHE A 387 -26.50 -0.42 -21.50
N MET A 388 -26.49 -1.04 -20.31
CA MET A 388 -27.30 -2.22 -20.02
C MET A 388 -28.81 -1.92 -20.10
N ARG A 389 -29.25 -0.75 -19.60
CA ARG A 389 -30.67 -0.37 -19.58
C ARG A 389 -31.20 0.10 -20.93
N HIS A 390 -30.39 0.81 -21.72
CA HIS A 390 -30.87 1.51 -22.93
C HIS A 390 -30.06 1.24 -24.19
N GLY A 391 -29.00 0.46 -24.11
CA GLY A 391 -28.05 0.26 -25.20
C GLY A 391 -27.36 1.56 -25.63
N ASN A 392 -27.06 1.67 -26.92
CA ASN A 392 -26.40 2.82 -27.51
C ASN A 392 -27.41 3.96 -27.82
N ASN A 393 -27.83 4.69 -26.79
CA ASN A 393 -28.67 5.88 -26.95
C ASN A 393 -27.89 7.19 -26.71
N SER A 394 -28.59 8.33 -26.74
CA SER A 394 -27.98 9.64 -26.52
C SER A 394 -27.31 9.76 -25.14
N ASP A 395 -27.95 9.24 -24.09
CA ASP A 395 -27.49 9.44 -22.70
C ASP A 395 -26.33 8.52 -22.36
N SER A 396 -26.37 7.24 -22.77
CA SER A 396 -25.22 6.34 -22.69
C SER A 396 -24.00 6.90 -23.42
N ARG A 397 -24.19 7.59 -24.57
CA ARG A 397 -23.10 8.26 -25.28
C ARG A 397 -22.53 9.47 -24.53
N LYS A 398 -23.36 10.24 -23.82
CA LYS A 398 -22.89 11.35 -22.97
C LYS A 398 -22.07 10.81 -21.80
N LEU A 399 -22.59 9.81 -21.08
CA LEU A 399 -21.90 9.17 -19.95
C LEU A 399 -20.57 8.54 -20.40
N LYS A 400 -20.57 7.84 -21.53
CA LYS A 400 -19.36 7.30 -22.15
C LYS A 400 -18.29 8.37 -22.37
N LYS A 401 -18.66 9.53 -22.94
CA LYS A 401 -17.71 10.64 -23.16
C LYS A 401 -17.14 11.17 -21.84
N ALA A 402 -17.98 11.30 -20.81
CA ALA A 402 -17.56 11.72 -19.48
C ALA A 402 -16.59 10.72 -18.83
N ALA A 403 -16.90 9.42 -18.87
CA ALA A 403 -16.05 8.37 -18.31
C ALA A 403 -14.69 8.26 -19.04
N ILE A 404 -14.66 8.38 -20.37
CA ILE A 404 -13.39 8.41 -21.12
C ILE A 404 -12.56 9.65 -20.76
N LYS A 405 -13.20 10.79 -20.50
CA LYS A 405 -12.53 12.01 -20.07
C LYS A 405 -11.97 11.88 -18.66
N SER A 406 -12.69 11.24 -17.73
CA SER A 406 -12.23 11.06 -16.35
C SER A 406 -11.02 10.13 -16.28
N ASN A 407 -11.03 9.03 -17.04
CA ASN A 407 -9.89 8.14 -17.12
C ASN A 407 -9.75 7.52 -18.51
N LYS A 408 -8.80 8.02 -19.31
CA LYS A 408 -8.57 7.60 -20.71
C LYS A 408 -7.97 6.20 -20.86
N TYR A 409 -7.47 5.59 -19.78
CA TYR A 409 -6.75 4.32 -19.81
C TYR A 409 -7.67 3.10 -19.73
N VAL A 410 -8.82 3.22 -19.04
CA VAL A 410 -9.76 2.12 -18.78
C VAL A 410 -10.21 1.40 -20.06
N ALA A 411 -10.65 2.14 -21.09
CA ALA A 411 -11.12 1.53 -22.32
C ALA A 411 -10.05 0.63 -22.99
N LYS A 412 -8.76 1.02 -22.91
CA LYS A 412 -7.65 0.22 -23.45
C LYS A 412 -7.44 -1.06 -22.64
N TYR A 413 -7.53 -0.99 -21.32
CA TYR A 413 -7.40 -2.16 -20.44
C TYR A 413 -8.56 -3.14 -20.55
N LEU A 414 -9.81 -2.64 -20.56
CA LEU A 414 -11.01 -3.49 -20.76
C LEU A 414 -10.95 -4.26 -22.07
N SER A 415 -10.42 -3.65 -23.14
CA SER A 415 -10.29 -4.29 -24.45
C SER A 415 -9.26 -5.42 -24.53
N GLY A 416 -8.41 -5.58 -23.51
CA GLY A 416 -7.29 -6.52 -23.52
C GLY A 416 -6.13 -6.12 -24.45
N ARG A 417 -6.19 -4.95 -25.10
CA ARG A 417 -5.08 -4.41 -25.90
C ARG A 417 -3.86 -4.06 -25.07
N ASN A 418 -4.08 -3.65 -23.82
CA ASN A 418 -3.04 -3.53 -22.82
C ASN A 418 -3.13 -4.73 -21.88
N LYS A 419 -2.02 -5.45 -21.69
CA LYS A 419 -1.94 -6.45 -20.61
C LYS A 419 -2.04 -5.71 -19.28
N VAL A 420 -2.95 -6.17 -18.42
CA VAL A 420 -2.94 -5.79 -17.00
C VAL A 420 -1.60 -6.24 -16.44
N ALA A 421 -0.94 -5.40 -15.64
CA ALA A 421 0.33 -5.75 -15.00
C ALA A 421 0.16 -7.02 -14.15
N LYS A 422 1.23 -7.78 -13.97
CA LYS A 422 1.20 -8.99 -13.12
C LYS A 422 0.88 -8.67 -11.66
N GLN A 423 1.19 -7.45 -11.23
CA GLN A 423 0.82 -6.89 -9.94
C GLN A 423 -0.22 -5.82 -10.15
N ILE A 424 -1.30 -5.89 -9.37
CA ILE A 424 -2.30 -4.83 -9.31
C ILE A 424 -1.81 -3.80 -8.28
N PRO A 425 -1.78 -2.50 -8.60
CA PRO A 425 -1.45 -1.47 -7.63
C PRO A 425 -2.40 -1.53 -6.43
N GLN A 426 -1.91 -1.25 -5.23
CA GLN A 426 -2.75 -1.22 -4.03
C GLN A 426 -3.41 0.16 -3.79
N GLN A 427 -2.91 1.20 -4.45
CA GLN A 427 -3.41 2.56 -4.35
C GLN A 427 -3.49 3.19 -5.75
N PHE A 428 -4.24 4.27 -5.86
CA PHE A 428 -4.36 5.03 -7.09
C PHE A 428 -4.58 6.52 -6.83
N THR A 429 -4.22 7.34 -7.81
CA THR A 429 -4.68 8.73 -7.92
C THR A 429 -5.81 8.80 -8.95
N ARG A 430 -6.84 9.61 -8.68
CA ARG A 430 -7.96 9.76 -9.62
C ARG A 430 -7.48 10.16 -11.02
N GLY A 431 -7.95 9.45 -12.04
CA GLY A 431 -7.65 9.66 -13.46
C GLY A 431 -6.34 9.04 -13.96
N ASP A 432 -5.53 8.44 -13.08
CA ASP A 432 -4.24 7.87 -13.46
C ASP A 432 -4.36 6.47 -14.10
N ARG A 433 -3.20 5.87 -14.38
CA ARG A 433 -3.11 4.55 -14.99
C ARG A 433 -3.44 3.43 -13.98
N ASP A 434 -3.15 3.65 -12.71
CA ASP A 434 -3.25 2.65 -11.65
C ASP A 434 -4.72 2.46 -11.25
N GLU A 435 -5.49 3.56 -11.14
CA GLU A 435 -6.95 3.55 -10.99
C GLU A 435 -7.60 2.70 -12.09
N ALA A 436 -7.15 2.89 -13.34
CA ALA A 436 -7.67 2.13 -14.46
C ALA A 436 -7.33 0.64 -14.37
N MET A 437 -6.15 0.29 -13.87
CA MET A 437 -5.74 -1.11 -13.70
C MET A 437 -6.55 -1.80 -12.60
N ILE A 438 -6.71 -1.16 -11.44
CA ILE A 438 -7.51 -1.70 -10.33
C ILE A 438 -8.96 -1.89 -10.78
N TYR A 439 -9.57 -0.84 -11.35
CA TYR A 439 -10.93 -0.93 -11.88
C TYR A 439 -11.10 -2.05 -12.91
N CYS A 440 -10.18 -2.18 -13.87
CA CYS A 440 -10.30 -3.21 -14.91
C CYS A 440 -10.05 -4.61 -14.38
N PHE A 441 -9.22 -4.78 -13.36
CA PHE A 441 -8.98 -6.08 -12.72
C PHE A 441 -10.28 -6.67 -12.16
N GLU A 442 -11.08 -5.84 -11.49
CA GLU A 442 -12.34 -6.27 -10.87
C GLU A 442 -13.50 -6.37 -11.85
N THR A 443 -13.57 -5.47 -12.83
CA THR A 443 -14.80 -5.27 -13.64
C THR A 443 -14.78 -5.92 -15.03
N GLN A 444 -13.63 -6.42 -15.50
CA GLN A 444 -13.52 -6.93 -16.88
C GLN A 444 -14.54 -8.04 -17.20
N SER A 445 -14.80 -8.93 -16.24
CA SER A 445 -15.80 -10.01 -16.40
C SER A 445 -17.21 -9.44 -16.56
N THR A 446 -17.58 -8.45 -15.74
CA THR A 446 -18.86 -7.73 -15.78
C THR A 446 -19.09 -7.03 -17.12
N TRP A 447 -18.08 -6.32 -17.64
CA TRP A 447 -18.16 -5.71 -18.96
C TRP A 447 -18.34 -6.75 -20.08
N ARG A 448 -17.63 -7.88 -20.02
CA ARG A 448 -17.78 -8.96 -21.00
C ARG A 448 -19.17 -9.60 -20.99
N LYS A 449 -19.80 -9.74 -19.81
CA LYS A 449 -21.18 -10.25 -19.67
C LYS A 449 -22.20 -9.32 -20.33
N ALA A 450 -21.98 -8.00 -20.26
CA ALA A 450 -22.79 -7.02 -20.98
C ALA A 450 -22.43 -7.00 -22.48
N ALA A 451 -23.09 -7.86 -23.26
CA ALA A 451 -22.77 -8.09 -24.67
C ALA A 451 -22.68 -6.78 -25.49
N GLY A 452 -21.57 -6.62 -26.23
CA GLY A 452 -21.34 -5.46 -27.09
C GLY A 452 -20.86 -4.19 -26.37
N SER A 453 -20.80 -4.17 -25.03
CA SER A 453 -20.38 -3.00 -24.25
C SER A 453 -18.94 -2.55 -24.55
N ILE A 454 -17.98 -3.49 -24.59
CA ILE A 454 -16.56 -3.18 -24.86
C ILE A 454 -16.34 -2.64 -26.28
N PRO A 455 -16.83 -3.30 -27.37
CA PRO A 455 -16.76 -2.72 -28.70
C PRO A 455 -17.45 -1.36 -28.80
N TRP A 456 -18.60 -1.18 -28.14
CA TRP A 456 -19.28 0.11 -28.09
C TRP A 456 -18.44 1.18 -27.39
N LEU A 457 -17.79 0.86 -26.27
CA LEU A 457 -16.90 1.76 -25.53
C LEU A 457 -15.70 2.21 -26.38
N LEU A 458 -15.16 1.33 -27.23
CA LEU A 458 -13.99 1.62 -28.07
C LEU A 458 -14.30 2.40 -29.36
N LYS A 459 -15.54 2.40 -29.85
CA LYS A 459 -15.92 3.16 -31.05
C LYS A 459 -15.74 4.66 -30.78
N LYS A 460 -15.04 5.37 -31.68
CA LYS A 460 -14.84 6.82 -31.55
C LYS A 460 -16.16 7.58 -31.73
#